data_AF-A0A3B0BZ12-F1
#
_entry.id   AF-A0A3B0BZ12-F1
#
_cell.length_a   1.000
_cell.length_b   1.000
_cell.length_c   1.000
_cell.angle_alpha   90.00
_cell.angle_beta   90.00
_cell.angle_gamma   90.00
#
_symmetry.space_group_name_H-M   'P 1'
#
loop_
_entity.id
_entity.type
_entity.pdbx_description
1 polymer ?
#
loop_
_entity_poly.entity_id
_entity_poly.type
_entity_poly.pdbx_seq_one_letter_code
_entity_poly.pdbx_strand_id
1 'polypeptide(L)'
;MRKGEKTKLHIIMKSAELFNQNGYAGTTMQHIMDATGLTKGGLYRSFSSKEEIAFAAFEYAGEVLWAHFAQAMEGAETVTAKIIAMCGVYRDTVHNPPIQGGCPFLNTAVESDHSFPVMRDSALGAYEQMSGFMEGLLKQGVASGEFAPDMDTESVASFVFSSIEGAIMASRLTRDNKHVAYATKQIERLLGTYRRA
;
A
#
# COMPACT_ATOMS: atom_id res chain seq x y z
N MET A 1 12.96 -18.59 14.55
CA MET A 1 12.41 -17.49 15.37
C MET A 1 12.18 -17.93 16.80
N ARG A 2 12.69 -17.15 17.76
CA ARG A 2 12.48 -17.33 19.21
C ARG A 2 11.03 -16.98 19.59
N LYS A 3 10.56 -17.45 20.75
CA LYS A 3 9.18 -17.23 21.23
C LYS A 3 8.80 -15.73 21.30
N GLY A 4 9.70 -14.89 21.80
CA GLY A 4 9.49 -13.43 21.89
C GLY A 4 9.35 -12.75 20.53
N GLU A 5 10.12 -13.18 19.52
CA GLU A 5 10.02 -12.65 18.15
C GLU A 5 8.68 -13.02 17.51
N LYS A 6 8.20 -14.25 17.73
CA LYS A 6 6.87 -14.68 17.25
C LYS A 6 5.75 -13.86 17.88
N THR A 7 5.83 -13.59 19.19
CA THR A 7 4.85 -12.74 19.88
C THR A 7 4.89 -11.32 19.36
N LYS A 8 6.09 -10.73 19.17
CA LYS A 8 6.23 -9.37 18.62
C LYS A 8 5.61 -9.29 17.22
N LEU A 9 5.92 -10.24 16.34
CA LEU A 9 5.35 -10.28 14.99
C LEU A 9 3.82 -10.45 15.02
N HIS A 10 3.27 -11.31 15.88
CA HIS A 10 1.83 -11.47 16.04
C HIS A 10 1.12 -10.16 16.44
N ILE A 11 1.73 -9.38 17.35
CA ILE A 11 1.22 -8.06 17.73
C ILE A 11 1.24 -7.11 16.52
N ILE A 12 2.34 -7.06 15.78
CA ILE A 12 2.51 -6.21 14.59
C ILE A 12 1.44 -6.52 13.55
N MET A 13 1.29 -7.80 13.18
CA MET A 13 0.34 -8.25 12.16
C MET A 13 -1.10 -7.85 12.51
N LYS A 14 -1.53 -8.12 13.74
CA LYS A 14 -2.90 -7.78 14.18
C LYS A 14 -3.11 -6.29 14.34
N SER A 15 -2.09 -5.55 14.73
CA SER A 15 -2.17 -4.10 14.83
C SER A 15 -2.22 -3.45 13.45
N ALA A 16 -1.51 -3.97 12.45
CA ALA A 16 -1.57 -3.48 11.08
C ALA A 16 -2.98 -3.58 10.49
N GLU A 17 -3.65 -4.71 10.67
CA GLU A 17 -5.06 -4.89 10.27
C GLU A 17 -5.98 -3.87 10.98
N LEU A 18 -5.80 -3.67 12.29
CA LEU A 18 -6.65 -2.76 13.07
C LEU A 18 -6.43 -1.29 12.68
N PHE A 19 -5.18 -0.84 12.60
CA PHE A 19 -4.85 0.52 12.23
C PHE A 19 -5.29 0.84 10.81
N ASN A 20 -5.13 -0.09 9.87
CA ASN A 20 -5.53 0.13 8.48
C ASN A 20 -7.06 0.16 8.30
N GLN A 21 -7.84 -0.44 9.20
CA GLN A 21 -9.31 -0.41 9.16
C GLN A 21 -9.91 0.77 9.93
N ASN A 22 -9.36 1.09 11.09
CA ASN A 22 -9.98 2.02 12.05
C ASN A 22 -9.18 3.32 12.24
N GLY A 23 -8.01 3.43 11.62
CA GLY A 23 -7.03 4.46 11.92
C GLY A 23 -6.32 4.26 13.27
N TYR A 24 -5.24 5.00 13.48
CA TYR A 24 -4.54 5.13 14.75
C TYR A 24 -5.45 5.68 15.85
N ALA A 25 -6.22 6.74 15.57
CA ALA A 25 -7.09 7.38 16.56
C ALA A 25 -8.22 6.44 17.01
N GLY A 26 -8.82 5.69 16.08
CA GLY A 26 -9.90 4.73 16.34
C GLY A 26 -9.41 3.40 16.96
N THR A 27 -8.11 3.13 16.98
CA THR A 27 -7.54 1.90 17.54
C THR A 27 -7.04 2.13 18.96
N THR A 28 -7.65 1.46 19.94
CA THR A 28 -7.24 1.51 21.35
C THR A 28 -6.30 0.36 21.70
N MET A 29 -5.57 0.48 22.82
CA MET A 29 -4.79 -0.65 23.35
C MET A 29 -5.67 -1.85 23.70
N GLN A 30 -6.95 -1.63 24.05
CA GLN A 30 -7.90 -2.71 24.30
C GLN A 30 -8.22 -3.49 23.02
N HIS A 31 -8.45 -2.80 21.90
CA HIS A 31 -8.64 -3.47 20.60
C HIS A 31 -7.46 -4.38 20.23
N ILE A 32 -6.23 -3.91 20.47
CA ILE A 32 -5.02 -4.71 20.20
C ILE A 32 -4.93 -5.92 21.14
N MET A 33 -5.26 -5.76 22.43
CA MET A 33 -5.31 -6.89 23.37
C MET A 33 -6.35 -7.92 22.95
N ASP A 34 -7.54 -7.48 22.56
CA ASP A 34 -8.63 -8.37 22.14
C ASP A 34 -8.26 -9.13 20.86
N ALA A 35 -7.67 -8.44 19.88
CA ALA A 35 -7.27 -9.06 18.61
C ALA A 35 -6.06 -10.01 18.76
N THR A 36 -5.18 -9.76 19.72
CA THR A 36 -3.98 -10.60 19.94
C THR A 36 -4.19 -11.70 20.97
N GLY A 37 -5.21 -11.58 21.84
CA GLY A 37 -5.41 -12.43 23.01
C GLY A 37 -4.39 -12.21 24.13
N LEU A 38 -3.63 -11.10 24.09
CA LEU A 38 -2.57 -10.81 25.05
C LEU A 38 -3.05 -9.85 26.14
N THR A 39 -2.51 -10.00 27.34
CA THR A 39 -2.73 -9.04 28.42
C THR A 39 -1.93 -7.75 28.19
N LYS A 40 -2.29 -6.68 28.91
CA LYS A 40 -1.57 -5.40 28.91
C LYS A 40 -0.07 -5.60 29.12
N GLY A 41 0.32 -6.34 30.17
CA GLY A 41 1.72 -6.66 30.44
C GLY A 41 2.38 -7.60 29.40
N GLY A 42 1.60 -8.30 28.59
CA GLY A 42 2.10 -9.03 27.42
C GLY A 42 2.51 -8.08 26.30
N LEU A 43 1.66 -7.12 25.95
CA LEU A 43 1.96 -6.10 24.93
C LEU A 43 3.15 -5.22 25.34
N TYR A 44 3.15 -4.72 26.58
CA TYR A 44 4.20 -3.82 27.08
C TYR A 44 5.57 -4.50 27.28
N ARG A 45 5.64 -5.84 27.18
CA ARG A 45 6.92 -6.56 27.12
C ARG A 45 7.58 -6.48 25.75
N SER A 46 6.81 -6.22 24.69
CA SER A 46 7.30 -6.15 23.31
C SER A 46 7.42 -4.73 22.77
N PHE A 47 6.62 -3.81 23.30
CA PHE A 47 6.55 -2.41 22.86
C PHE A 47 6.35 -1.47 24.05
N SER A 48 6.96 -0.29 23.98
CA SER A 48 6.87 0.73 25.02
C SER A 48 5.60 1.58 24.93
N SER A 49 5.01 1.71 23.74
CA SER A 49 3.85 2.58 23.49
C SER A 49 2.96 2.10 22.34
N LYS A 50 1.77 2.73 22.18
CA LYS A 50 0.88 2.47 21.03
C LYS A 50 1.50 3.00 19.75
N GLU A 51 2.22 4.12 19.85
CA GLU A 51 2.97 4.74 18.76
C GLU A 51 4.03 3.78 18.20
N GLU A 52 4.82 3.13 19.06
CA GLU A 52 5.84 2.15 18.62
C GLU A 52 5.21 0.96 17.89
N ILE A 53 4.04 0.50 18.35
CA ILE A 53 3.28 -0.55 17.67
C ILE A 53 2.80 -0.06 16.30
N ALA A 54 2.33 1.18 16.21
CA ALA A 54 1.84 1.77 14.96
C ALA A 54 2.95 1.91 13.90
N PHE A 55 4.14 2.38 14.28
CA PHE A 55 5.29 2.43 13.38
C PHE A 55 5.64 1.03 12.86
N ALA A 56 5.82 0.05 13.75
CA ALA A 56 6.17 -1.31 13.36
C ALA A 56 5.07 -1.97 12.50
N ALA A 57 3.81 -1.67 12.78
CA ALA A 57 2.66 -2.14 12.00
C ALA A 57 2.62 -1.51 10.60
N PHE A 58 2.94 -0.22 10.47
CA PHE A 58 3.01 0.47 9.19
C PHE A 58 4.17 -0.05 8.33
N GLU A 59 5.36 -0.22 8.92
CA GLU A 59 6.51 -0.83 8.24
C GLU A 59 6.17 -2.23 7.72
N TYR A 60 5.59 -3.08 8.57
CA TYR A 60 5.13 -4.41 8.19
C TYR A 60 4.09 -4.38 7.06
N ALA A 61 3.10 -3.48 7.13
CA ALA A 61 2.10 -3.34 6.08
C ALA A 61 2.73 -2.94 4.73
N GLY A 62 3.74 -2.07 4.76
CA GLY A 62 4.54 -1.71 3.59
C GLY A 62 5.33 -2.89 3.02
N GLU A 63 6.00 -3.67 3.87
CA GLU A 63 6.74 -4.88 3.46
C GLU A 63 5.82 -5.91 2.79
N VAL A 64 4.65 -6.16 3.37
CA VAL A 64 3.63 -7.06 2.79
C VAL A 64 3.19 -6.56 1.42
N LEU A 65 2.88 -5.27 1.29
CA LEU A 65 2.45 -4.70 0.03
C LEU A 65 3.53 -4.78 -1.05
N TRP A 66 4.79 -4.48 -0.70
CA TRP A 66 5.92 -4.62 -1.61
C TRP A 66 6.14 -6.07 -2.05
N ALA A 67 5.98 -7.04 -1.16
CA ALA A 67 6.05 -8.46 -1.50
C ALA A 67 4.96 -8.85 -2.50
N HIS A 68 3.72 -8.37 -2.32
CA HIS A 68 2.63 -8.58 -3.27
C HIS A 68 2.90 -7.94 -4.63
N PHE A 69 3.45 -6.73 -4.69
CA PHE A 69 3.84 -6.11 -5.96
C PHE A 69 4.94 -6.90 -6.66
N ALA A 70 6.00 -7.26 -5.93
CA ALA A 70 7.10 -8.06 -6.47
C ALA A 70 6.59 -9.39 -7.07
N GLN A 71 5.73 -10.10 -6.34
CA GLN A 71 5.11 -11.33 -6.82
C GLN A 71 4.20 -11.09 -8.03
N ALA A 72 3.39 -10.03 -8.03
CA ALA A 72 2.49 -9.75 -9.14
C ALA A 72 3.24 -9.43 -10.45
N MET A 73 4.39 -8.74 -10.35
CA MET A 73 5.24 -8.44 -11.49
C MET A 73 6.05 -9.64 -12.00
N GLU A 74 6.07 -10.76 -11.26
CA GLU A 74 6.81 -11.96 -11.67
C GLU A 74 6.26 -12.50 -13.00
N GLY A 75 7.14 -12.66 -13.99
CA GLY A 75 6.77 -13.11 -15.34
C GLY A 75 6.19 -12.03 -16.26
N ALA A 76 6.02 -10.78 -15.80
CA ALA A 76 5.60 -9.68 -16.67
C ALA A 76 6.78 -9.14 -17.50
N GLU A 77 6.68 -9.27 -18.83
CA GLU A 77 7.78 -8.92 -19.75
C GLU A 77 7.85 -7.42 -20.09
N THR A 78 6.71 -6.73 -20.13
CA THR A 78 6.62 -5.30 -20.46
C THR A 78 6.38 -4.46 -19.22
N VAL A 79 6.80 -3.20 -19.24
CA VAL A 79 6.52 -2.23 -18.18
C VAL A 79 5.01 -2.02 -18.03
N THR A 80 4.28 -1.95 -19.15
CA THR A 80 2.82 -1.91 -19.13
C THR A 80 2.26 -3.10 -18.36
N ALA A 81 2.70 -4.33 -18.67
CA ALA A 81 2.23 -5.52 -17.96
C ALA A 81 2.57 -5.49 -16.47
N LYS A 82 3.76 -5.01 -16.09
CA LYS A 82 4.16 -4.86 -14.67
C LYS A 82 3.23 -3.91 -13.92
N ILE A 83 2.95 -2.73 -14.48
CA ILE A 83 2.07 -1.73 -13.85
C ILE A 83 0.64 -2.27 -13.72
N ILE A 84 0.12 -2.95 -14.75
CA ILE A 84 -1.20 -3.57 -14.71
C ILE A 84 -1.26 -4.72 -13.70
N ALA A 85 -0.19 -5.52 -13.59
CA ALA A 85 -0.10 -6.56 -12.58
C ALA A 85 -0.10 -5.99 -11.15
N MET A 86 0.63 -4.88 -10.92
CA MET A 86 0.57 -4.16 -9.64
C MET A 86 -0.84 -3.65 -9.32
N CYS A 87 -1.55 -3.08 -10.30
CA CYS A 87 -2.96 -2.70 -10.10
C CYS A 87 -3.83 -3.92 -9.72
N GLY A 88 -3.51 -5.09 -10.30
CA GLY A 88 -4.16 -6.37 -10.02
C GLY A 88 -4.05 -6.83 -8.57
N VAL A 89 -3.07 -6.37 -7.80
CA VAL A 89 -2.96 -6.65 -6.35
C VAL A 89 -4.21 -6.19 -5.59
N TYR A 90 -4.87 -5.13 -6.06
CA TYR A 90 -6.10 -4.60 -5.45
C TYR A 90 -7.38 -4.96 -6.21
N ARG A 91 -7.35 -5.93 -7.14
CA ARG A 91 -8.53 -6.33 -7.93
C ARG A 91 -9.75 -6.72 -7.10
N ASP A 92 -9.53 -7.24 -5.90
CA ASP A 92 -10.56 -7.60 -4.93
C ASP A 92 -10.33 -6.87 -3.60
N THR A 93 -10.11 -5.56 -3.65
CA THR A 93 -9.84 -4.74 -2.46
C THR A 93 -10.99 -4.72 -1.44
N VAL A 94 -12.22 -5.03 -1.87
CA VAL A 94 -13.40 -5.11 -1.00
C VAL A 94 -13.32 -6.32 -0.05
N HIS A 95 -12.89 -7.49 -0.54
CA HIS A 95 -12.94 -8.73 0.25
C HIS A 95 -11.56 -9.27 0.60
N ASN A 96 -10.57 -9.08 -0.27
CA ASN A 96 -9.23 -9.64 -0.14
C ASN A 96 -8.11 -8.64 -0.50
N PRO A 97 -8.03 -7.47 0.17
CA PRO A 97 -6.88 -6.59 0.05
C PRO A 97 -5.62 -7.21 0.70
N PRO A 98 -4.40 -6.80 0.31
CA PRO A 98 -3.15 -7.27 0.93
C PRO A 98 -3.12 -7.13 2.45
N ILE A 99 -3.62 -5.98 2.94
CA ILE A 99 -3.89 -5.72 4.36
C ILE A 99 -5.36 -5.35 4.47
N GLN A 100 -6.07 -5.98 5.41
CA GLN A 100 -7.45 -5.62 5.70
C GLN A 100 -7.54 -4.12 6.01
N GLY A 101 -8.49 -3.40 5.40
CA GLY A 101 -8.55 -1.94 5.50
C GLY A 101 -8.21 -1.17 4.22
N GLY A 102 -7.64 -1.83 3.20
CA GLY A 102 -7.31 -1.22 1.92
C GLY A 102 -5.83 -0.88 1.82
N CYS A 103 -5.47 0.17 1.08
CA CYS A 103 -4.07 0.54 0.93
C CYS A 103 -3.53 1.23 2.20
N PRO A 104 -2.48 0.67 2.85
CA PRO A 104 -1.90 1.28 4.04
C PRO A 104 -1.25 2.64 3.74
N PHE A 105 -0.66 2.83 2.55
CA PHE A 105 -0.03 4.11 2.20
C PHE A 105 -1.04 5.25 2.10
N LEU A 106 -2.16 5.04 1.40
CA LEU A 106 -3.23 6.03 1.31
C LEU A 106 -3.87 6.32 2.67
N ASN A 107 -4.25 5.27 3.41
CA ASN A 107 -4.95 5.43 4.68
C ASN A 107 -4.07 6.18 5.70
N THR A 108 -2.80 5.82 5.82
CA THR A 108 -1.88 6.51 6.73
C THR A 108 -1.55 7.92 6.24
N ALA A 109 -1.41 8.16 4.93
CA ALA A 109 -1.20 9.51 4.40
C ALA A 109 -2.34 10.45 4.81
N VAL A 110 -3.60 10.05 4.59
CA VAL A 110 -4.79 10.84 4.95
C VAL A 110 -4.89 11.06 6.47
N GLU A 111 -4.58 10.05 7.28
CA GLU A 111 -4.65 10.19 8.74
C GLU A 111 -3.52 11.05 9.31
N SER A 112 -2.33 10.94 8.75
CA SER A 112 -1.12 11.63 9.24
C SER A 112 -1.13 13.13 9.00
N ASP A 113 -1.90 13.62 8.03
CA ASP A 113 -2.01 15.06 7.75
C ASP A 113 -2.72 15.83 8.88
N HIS A 114 -3.55 15.16 9.68
CA HIS A 114 -4.36 15.81 10.71
C HIS A 114 -4.30 15.14 12.08
N SER A 115 -4.68 13.86 12.18
CA SER A 115 -4.96 13.20 13.46
C SER A 115 -3.77 12.44 14.04
N PHE A 116 -2.74 12.14 13.23
CA PHE A 116 -1.52 11.49 13.72
C PHE A 116 -0.25 12.03 13.03
N PRO A 117 0.12 13.30 13.29
CA PRO A 117 1.23 13.96 12.62
C PRO A 117 2.60 13.30 12.84
N VAL A 118 2.73 12.49 13.90
CA VAL A 118 3.93 11.72 14.20
C VAL A 118 4.24 10.67 13.13
N MET A 119 3.24 10.20 12.38
CA MET A 119 3.42 9.27 11.25
C MET A 119 3.70 9.97 9.92
N ARG A 120 3.64 11.30 9.86
CA ARG A 120 3.66 12.05 8.61
C ARG A 120 4.94 11.78 7.80
N ASP A 121 6.09 11.74 8.47
CA ASP A 121 7.37 11.52 7.79
C ASP A 121 7.48 10.09 7.23
N SER A 122 6.99 9.08 7.96
CA SER A 122 6.93 7.72 7.46
C SER A 122 5.94 7.56 6.30
N ALA A 123 4.79 8.25 6.37
CA ALA A 123 3.81 8.26 5.29
C ALA A 123 4.37 8.94 4.04
N LEU A 124 5.05 10.08 4.19
CA LEU A 124 5.74 10.77 3.10
C LEU A 124 6.82 9.89 2.48
N GLY A 125 7.67 9.26 3.30
CA GLY A 125 8.71 8.37 2.79
C GLY A 125 8.15 7.17 2.02
N ALA A 126 7.03 6.59 2.47
CA ALA A 126 6.35 5.51 1.75
C ALA A 126 5.76 5.99 0.41
N TYR A 127 5.17 7.19 0.39
CA TYR A 127 4.66 7.82 -0.83
C TYR A 127 5.79 8.08 -1.83
N GLU A 128 6.89 8.69 -1.39
CA GLU A 128 8.05 8.98 -2.24
C GLU A 128 8.68 7.69 -2.79
N GLN A 129 8.76 6.63 -1.97
CA GLN A 129 9.25 5.33 -2.41
C GLN A 129 8.37 4.72 -3.50
N MET A 130 7.04 4.75 -3.33
CA MET A 130 6.09 4.22 -4.30
C MET A 130 6.12 5.03 -5.61
N SER A 131 6.08 6.36 -5.51
CA SER A 131 6.14 7.26 -6.67
C SER A 131 7.45 7.08 -7.44
N GLY A 132 8.59 7.02 -6.74
CA GLY A 132 9.90 6.79 -7.35
C GLY A 132 10.02 5.41 -7.99
N PHE A 133 9.43 4.38 -7.39
CA PHE A 133 9.39 3.04 -7.99
C PHE A 133 8.58 3.03 -9.30
N MET A 134 7.39 3.65 -9.30
CA MET A 134 6.53 3.76 -10.49
C MET A 134 7.22 4.54 -11.61
N GLU A 135 7.82 5.68 -11.28
CA GLU A 135 8.62 6.47 -12.23
C GLU A 135 9.80 5.66 -12.79
N GLY A 136 10.49 4.91 -11.93
CA GLY A 136 11.60 4.03 -12.31
C GLY A 136 11.19 2.96 -13.32
N LEU A 137 9.99 2.38 -13.18
CA LEU A 137 9.43 1.46 -14.18
C LEU A 137 9.19 2.16 -15.51
N LEU A 138 8.58 3.35 -15.51
CA LEU A 138 8.32 4.11 -16.74
C LEU A 138 9.62 4.51 -17.45
N LYS A 139 10.66 4.93 -16.70
CA LYS A 139 12.00 5.19 -17.24
C LYS A 139 12.62 3.96 -17.89
N GLN A 140 12.42 2.75 -17.34
CA GLN A 140 12.85 1.51 -17.99
C GLN A 140 12.10 1.27 -19.31
N GLY A 141 10.82 1.61 -19.37
CA GLY A 141 10.00 1.51 -20.58
C GLY A 141 10.50 2.45 -21.68
N VAL A 142 10.88 3.69 -21.32
CA VAL A 142 11.52 4.63 -22.25
C VAL A 142 12.88 4.09 -22.73
N ALA A 143 13.73 3.62 -21.80
CA ALA A 143 15.07 3.12 -22.13
C ALA A 143 15.06 1.87 -23.02
N SER A 144 14.08 0.98 -22.84
CA SER A 144 13.88 -0.22 -23.66
C SER A 144 13.17 0.05 -24.99
N GLY A 145 12.67 1.27 -25.19
CA GLY A 145 11.91 1.66 -26.38
C GLY A 145 10.44 1.22 -26.37
N GLU A 146 9.92 0.71 -25.25
CA GLU A 146 8.49 0.45 -25.07
C GLU A 146 7.66 1.75 -25.12
N PHE A 147 8.20 2.83 -24.54
CA PHE A 147 7.57 4.15 -24.53
C PHE A 147 8.36 5.20 -25.30
N ALA A 148 7.67 6.27 -25.70
CA ALA A 148 8.23 7.42 -26.39
C ALA A 148 9.30 8.15 -25.53
N PRO A 149 10.37 8.68 -26.16
CA PRO A 149 11.48 9.31 -25.45
C PRO A 149 11.13 10.62 -24.74
N ASP A 150 10.02 11.25 -25.11
CA ASP A 150 9.50 12.49 -24.55
C ASP A 150 8.42 12.28 -23.49
N MET A 151 8.19 11.03 -23.05
CA MET A 151 7.26 10.72 -21.96
C MET A 151 7.70 11.42 -20.67
N ASP A 152 6.83 12.24 -20.11
CA ASP A 152 6.97 12.81 -18.76
C ASP A 152 6.69 11.72 -17.72
N THR A 153 7.73 10.97 -17.36
CA THR A 153 7.61 9.79 -16.50
C THR A 153 7.13 10.15 -15.09
N GLU A 154 7.52 11.31 -14.56
CA GLU A 154 7.15 11.76 -13.22
C GLU A 154 5.65 12.06 -13.14
N SER A 155 5.15 12.86 -14.08
CA SER A 155 3.73 13.21 -14.16
C SER A 155 2.85 11.97 -14.40
N VAL A 156 3.27 11.07 -15.30
CA VAL A 156 2.51 9.84 -15.57
C VAL A 156 2.53 8.90 -14.36
N ALA A 157 3.66 8.74 -13.67
CA ALA A 157 3.74 7.94 -12.44
C ALA A 157 2.79 8.46 -11.37
N SER A 158 2.78 9.77 -11.15
CA SER A 158 1.87 10.43 -10.21
C SER A 158 0.40 10.21 -10.59
N PHE A 159 0.06 10.33 -11.87
CA PHE A 159 -1.30 10.08 -12.36
C PHE A 159 -1.74 8.63 -12.16
N VAL A 160 -0.88 7.66 -12.49
CA VAL A 160 -1.17 6.23 -12.32
C VAL A 160 -1.41 5.90 -10.85
N PHE A 161 -0.52 6.35 -9.97
CA PHE A 161 -0.63 6.11 -8.53
C PHE A 161 -1.89 6.77 -7.94
N SER A 162 -2.13 8.04 -8.24
CA SER A 162 -3.34 8.75 -7.77
C SER A 162 -4.64 8.10 -8.27
N SER A 163 -4.65 7.63 -9.53
CA SER A 163 -5.82 7.00 -10.14
C SER A 163 -6.15 5.66 -9.48
N ILE A 164 -5.15 4.82 -9.20
CA ILE A 164 -5.40 3.52 -8.58
C ILE A 164 -5.80 3.67 -7.11
N GLU A 165 -5.19 4.59 -6.36
CA GLU A 165 -5.56 4.85 -4.96
C GLU A 165 -7.00 5.39 -4.83
N GLY A 166 -7.38 6.34 -5.70
CA GLY A 166 -8.76 6.82 -5.77
C GLY A 166 -9.76 5.71 -6.11
N ALA A 167 -9.36 4.78 -6.97
CA ALA A 167 -10.19 3.63 -7.36
C ALA A 167 -10.32 2.57 -6.26
N ILE A 168 -9.26 2.35 -5.47
CA ILE A 168 -9.27 1.50 -4.28
C ILE A 168 -10.26 2.07 -3.26
N MET A 169 -10.14 3.37 -2.97
CA MET A 169 -11.06 4.08 -2.08
C MET A 169 -12.51 3.97 -2.56
N ALA A 170 -12.77 4.30 -3.84
CA ALA A 170 -14.11 4.24 -4.40
C ALA A 170 -14.70 2.82 -4.38
N SER A 171 -13.90 1.80 -4.69
CA SER A 171 -14.34 0.39 -4.65
C SER A 171 -14.75 -0.04 -3.25
N ARG A 172 -13.96 0.33 -2.23
CA ARG A 172 -14.27 0.04 -0.83
C ARG A 172 -15.52 0.78 -0.35
N LEU A 173 -15.64 2.07 -0.68
CA LEU A 173 -16.79 2.90 -0.31
C LEU A 173 -18.10 2.36 -0.90
N THR A 174 -18.07 2.02 -2.18
CA THR A 174 -19.23 1.51 -2.92
C THR A 174 -19.48 0.01 -2.76
N ARG A 175 -18.52 -0.70 -2.16
CA ARG A 175 -18.47 -2.18 -2.08
C ARG A 175 -18.53 -2.86 -3.44
N ASP A 176 -17.91 -2.23 -4.44
CA ASP A 176 -17.91 -2.69 -5.83
C ASP A 176 -16.52 -2.50 -6.45
N ASN A 177 -15.84 -3.61 -6.73
CA ASN A 177 -14.49 -3.62 -7.30
C ASN A 177 -14.43 -3.10 -8.76
N LYS A 178 -15.57 -2.71 -9.37
CA LYS A 178 -15.57 -2.11 -10.72
C LYS A 178 -14.67 -0.89 -10.84
N HIS A 179 -14.50 -0.11 -9.77
CA HIS A 179 -13.72 1.12 -9.85
C HIS A 179 -12.23 0.84 -10.05
N VAL A 180 -11.67 -0.16 -9.33
CA VAL A 180 -10.31 -0.66 -9.61
C VAL A 180 -10.21 -1.16 -11.05
N ALA A 181 -11.16 -2.00 -11.51
CA ALA A 181 -11.14 -2.51 -12.88
C ALA A 181 -11.19 -1.39 -13.94
N TYR A 182 -11.98 -0.34 -13.72
CA TYR A 182 -12.06 0.83 -14.60
C TYR A 182 -10.76 1.62 -14.61
N ALA A 183 -10.16 1.88 -13.44
CA ALA A 183 -8.89 2.57 -13.35
C ALA A 183 -7.78 1.79 -14.05
N THR A 184 -7.65 0.48 -13.79
CA THR A 184 -6.68 -0.39 -14.48
C THR A 184 -6.85 -0.33 -16.00
N LYS A 185 -8.08 -0.39 -16.50
CA LYS A 185 -8.36 -0.25 -17.94
C LYS A 185 -7.97 1.11 -18.52
N GLN A 186 -8.17 2.21 -17.79
CA GLN A 186 -7.78 3.53 -18.28
C GLN A 186 -6.26 3.75 -18.17
N ILE A 187 -5.61 3.20 -17.14
CA ILE A 187 -4.15 3.21 -17.00
C ILE A 187 -3.51 2.47 -18.18
N GLU A 188 -4.03 1.29 -18.54
CA GLU A 188 -3.54 0.53 -19.70
C GLU A 188 -3.66 1.33 -21.01
N ARG A 189 -4.81 1.99 -21.20
CA ARG A 189 -5.05 2.85 -22.38
C ARG A 189 -4.11 4.04 -22.42
N LEU A 190 -3.90 4.72 -21.29
CA LEU A 190 -2.97 5.83 -21.17
C LEU A 190 -1.55 5.40 -21.53
N LEU A 191 -1.05 4.31 -20.96
CA LEU A 191 0.28 3.79 -21.31
C LEU A 191 0.37 3.42 -22.79
N GLY A 192 -0.73 2.93 -23.37
CA GLY A 192 -0.85 2.66 -24.81
C GLY A 192 -0.65 3.89 -25.70
N THR A 193 -0.97 5.11 -25.24
CA THR A 193 -0.76 6.33 -26.04
C THR A 193 0.70 6.75 -26.12
N TYR A 194 1.55 6.24 -25.23
CA TYR A 194 2.99 6.49 -25.22
C TYR A 194 3.78 5.41 -25.95
N ARG A 195 3.14 4.35 -26.47
CA ARG A 195 3.85 3.29 -27.20
C ARG A 195 4.54 3.85 -28.43
N ARG A 196 5.79 3.46 -28.62
CA ARG A 196 6.53 3.79 -29.84
C ARG A 196 5.91 3.02 -31.02
N ALA A 197 5.71 3.73 -32.13
CA ALA A 197 5.25 3.13 -33.40
C ALA A 197 6.33 2.24 -34.02
#